data_AF-A0AAE0A9F9-F1
#
_entry.id   AF-A0AAE0A9F9-F1
#
_cell.length_a   1.000
_cell.length_b   1.000
_cell.length_c   1.000
_cell.angle_alpha   90.00
_cell.angle_beta   90.00
_cell.angle_gamma   90.00
#
_symmetry.space_group_name_H-M   'P 1'
#
loop_
_entity.id
_entity.type
_entity.pdbx_description
1 polymer ?
#
loop_
_entity_poly.entity_id
_entity_poly.type
_entity_poly.pdbx_seq_one_letter_code
_entity_poly.pdbx_strand_id
1 'polypeptide(L)'
;MLCDCPGLVFPSFSSSRYDMIASGVLPIDRMTEHRKAVQVVPNRVPRQVIEDVYNITLPKPKPYELQSRPPFASERLRAYCASRGYVASSGLPDETRAARQILKDYLDGKVPHYQMPPGMSEEADSGRISRTQLV
;
A
#
# COMPACT_ATOMS: atom_id res chain seq x y z
N MET A 1 -24.14 28.03 -15.52
CA MET A 1 -24.47 27.42 -14.21
C MET A 1 -23.81 26.05 -14.19
N LEU A 2 -22.91 25.78 -13.25
CA LEU A 2 -22.24 24.48 -13.07
C LEU A 2 -23.02 23.73 -11.98
N CYS A 3 -23.33 22.45 -12.21
CA CYS A 3 -23.98 21.59 -11.23
C CYS A 3 -23.10 20.38 -10.97
N ASP A 4 -22.73 20.14 -9.71
CA ASP A 4 -22.01 18.93 -9.30
C ASP A 4 -22.98 17.77 -9.04
N CYS A 5 -22.60 16.57 -9.45
CA CYS A 5 -23.37 15.33 -9.22
C CYS A 5 -22.81 14.56 -8.01
N PRO A 6 -23.64 13.78 -7.31
CA PRO A 6 -23.15 12.88 -6.27
C PRO A 6 -22.26 11.77 -6.85
N GLY A 7 -21.32 11.28 -6.06
CA GLY A 7 -20.46 10.15 -6.43
C GLY A 7 -21.25 8.85 -6.60
N LEU A 8 -21.07 8.18 -7.74
CA LEU A 8 -21.66 6.89 -8.04
C LEU A 8 -20.55 5.90 -8.42
N VAL A 9 -20.59 4.70 -7.86
CA VAL A 9 -19.65 3.62 -8.19
C VAL A 9 -20.44 2.44 -8.74
N PHE A 10 -20.11 2.01 -9.96
CA PHE A 10 -20.73 0.83 -10.56
C PHE A 10 -20.12 -0.46 -9.99
N PRO A 11 -20.92 -1.52 -9.81
CA PRO A 11 -20.38 -2.82 -9.44
C PRO A 11 -19.47 -3.35 -10.56
N SER A 12 -18.24 -3.70 -10.21
CA SER A 12 -17.28 -4.35 -11.10
C SER A 12 -16.90 -5.72 -10.54
N PHE A 13 -17.07 -6.77 -11.34
CA PHE A 13 -16.75 -8.14 -10.96
C PHE A 13 -15.24 -8.43 -10.94
N SER A 14 -14.41 -7.56 -11.53
CA SER A 14 -12.96 -7.76 -11.62
C SER A 14 -12.19 -7.27 -10.38
N SER A 15 -12.81 -6.44 -9.53
CA SER A 15 -12.12 -5.80 -8.41
C SER A 15 -12.35 -6.55 -7.11
N SER A 16 -11.25 -6.91 -6.44
CA SER A 16 -11.36 -7.51 -5.10
C SER A 16 -11.88 -6.47 -4.10
N ARG A 17 -12.50 -6.93 -3.01
CA ARG A 17 -12.91 -6.05 -1.90
C ARG A 17 -11.74 -5.22 -1.36
N TYR A 18 -10.54 -5.79 -1.32
CA TYR A 18 -9.35 -5.15 -0.79
C TYR A 18 -8.84 -4.05 -1.72
N ASP A 19 -8.92 -4.26 -3.03
CA ASP A 19 -8.59 -3.23 -4.02
C ASP A 19 -9.56 -2.05 -3.92
N MET A 20 -10.86 -2.32 -3.70
CA MET A 20 -11.85 -1.26 -3.49
C MET A 20 -11.58 -0.44 -2.22
N ILE A 21 -11.07 -1.06 -1.15
CA ILE A 21 -10.64 -0.33 0.06
C ILE A 21 -9.40 0.51 -0.24
N ALA A 22 -8.39 -0.07 -0.90
CA ALA A 22 -7.16 0.63 -1.27
C ALA A 22 -7.39 1.75 -2.29
N SER A 23 -8.49 1.71 -3.06
CA SER A 23 -8.92 2.78 -3.98
C SER A 23 -9.89 3.78 -3.36
N GLY A 24 -10.24 3.65 -2.06
CA GLY A 24 -11.10 4.60 -1.35
C GLY A 24 -12.59 4.47 -1.66
N VAL A 25 -13.00 3.42 -2.37
CA VAL A 25 -14.40 3.12 -2.68
C VAL A 25 -15.13 2.57 -1.46
N LEU A 26 -14.46 1.69 -0.70
CA LEU A 26 -15.01 1.10 0.53
C LEU A 26 -14.39 1.74 1.78
N PRO A 27 -15.17 1.93 2.86
CA PRO A 27 -14.69 2.61 4.05
C PRO A 27 -13.60 1.81 4.78
N ILE A 28 -12.45 2.44 5.00
CA ILE A 28 -11.31 1.87 5.74
C ILE A 28 -11.68 1.56 7.19
N ASP A 29 -12.49 2.40 7.85
CA ASP A 29 -12.76 2.25 9.28
C ASP A 29 -13.56 0.98 9.61
N ARG A 30 -14.34 0.46 8.65
CA ARG A 30 -15.21 -0.73 8.80
C ARG A 30 -14.59 -2.02 8.25
N MET A 31 -13.31 -2.03 7.88
CA MET A 31 -12.68 -3.25 7.35
C MET A 31 -12.49 -4.30 8.46
N THR A 32 -12.76 -5.56 8.12
CA THR A 32 -12.56 -6.71 9.01
C THR A 32 -11.17 -7.33 8.82
N GLU A 33 -10.78 -7.57 7.57
CA GLU A 33 -9.52 -8.22 7.21
C GLU A 33 -8.43 -7.21 6.83
N HIS A 34 -7.93 -6.51 7.84
CA HIS A 34 -6.95 -5.43 7.70
C HIS A 34 -5.65 -5.86 7.00
N ARG A 35 -5.13 -7.07 7.26
CA ARG A 35 -3.90 -7.57 6.62
C ARG A 35 -4.02 -7.67 5.10
N LYS A 36 -5.15 -8.20 4.60
CA LYS A 36 -5.37 -8.37 3.15
C LYS A 36 -5.56 -7.02 2.46
N ALA A 37 -6.30 -6.10 3.10
CA ALA A 37 -6.45 -4.73 2.61
C ALA A 37 -5.09 -4.00 2.49
N VAL A 38 -4.28 -4.10 3.54
CA VAL A 38 -2.94 -3.48 3.59
C VAL A 38 -1.96 -4.11 2.63
N GLN A 39 -2.11 -5.40 2.27
CA GLN A 39 -1.23 -6.11 1.33
C GLN A 39 -1.29 -5.53 -0.09
N VAL A 40 -2.38 -4.86 -0.47
CA VAL A 40 -2.50 -4.23 -1.78
C VAL A 40 -1.42 -3.16 -1.99
N VAL A 41 -1.06 -2.43 -0.93
CA VAL A 41 -0.05 -1.35 -1.02
C VAL A 41 1.36 -1.87 -1.33
N PRO A 42 1.98 -2.82 -0.59
CA PRO A 42 3.31 -3.34 -0.92
C PRO A 42 3.33 -4.15 -2.22
N ASN A 43 2.19 -4.63 -2.73
CA ASN A 43 2.12 -5.24 -4.05
C ASN A 43 2.26 -4.22 -5.19
N ARG A 44 1.93 -2.95 -4.91
CA ARG A 44 1.90 -1.85 -5.87
C ARG A 44 3.07 -0.87 -5.71
N VAL A 45 3.60 -0.75 -4.50
CA VAL A 45 4.64 0.20 -4.14
C VAL A 45 5.93 -0.54 -3.81
N PRO A 46 7.07 -0.19 -4.43
CA PRO A 46 8.37 -0.79 -4.12
C PRO A 46 8.74 -0.67 -2.65
N ARG A 47 9.47 -1.66 -2.13
CA ARG A 47 9.93 -1.70 -0.72
C ARG A 47 10.63 -0.40 -0.31
N GLN A 48 11.57 0.08 -1.14
CA GLN A 48 12.40 1.25 -0.86
C GLN A 48 11.54 2.50 -0.57
N VAL A 49 10.54 2.76 -1.41
CA VAL A 49 9.63 3.90 -1.25
C VAL A 49 8.89 3.84 0.10
N ILE A 50 8.47 2.65 0.53
CA ILE A 50 7.78 2.47 1.82
C ILE A 50 8.75 2.72 2.99
N GLU A 51 9.98 2.21 2.90
CA GLU A 51 11.02 2.40 3.92
C GLU A 51 11.35 3.89 4.07
N ASP A 52 11.51 4.61 2.95
CA ASP A 52 11.81 6.04 2.92
C ASP A 52 10.66 6.89 3.47
N VAL A 53 9.42 6.64 3.03
CA VAL A 53 8.24 7.43 3.45
C VAL A 53 7.96 7.27 4.95
N TYR A 54 8.12 6.07 5.49
CA TYR A 54 7.80 5.80 6.90
C TYR A 54 9.01 5.86 7.83
N ASN A 55 10.22 5.98 7.28
CA ASN A 55 11.50 5.88 7.98
C ASN A 55 11.58 4.58 8.82
N ILE A 56 11.32 3.45 8.18
CA ILE A 56 11.34 2.12 8.79
C ILE A 56 12.22 1.16 7.99
N THR A 57 12.77 0.15 8.65
CA THR A 57 13.48 -0.94 7.98
C THR A 57 12.59 -2.17 7.93
N LEU A 58 12.28 -2.66 6.74
CA LEU A 58 11.48 -3.86 6.54
C LEU A 58 12.39 -5.09 6.54
N PRO A 59 11.95 -6.23 7.11
CA PRO A 59 12.73 -7.45 7.06
C PRO A 59 12.92 -7.89 5.60
N LYS A 60 14.14 -8.32 5.30
CA LYS A 60 14.47 -8.90 3.98
C LYS A 60 13.84 -10.29 3.88
N PRO A 61 13.44 -10.73 2.67
CA PRO A 61 12.97 -12.09 2.45
C PRO A 61 14.04 -13.09 2.89
N LYS A 62 13.61 -14.25 3.36
CA LYS A 62 14.54 -15.30 3.79
C LYS A 62 15.37 -15.80 2.60
N PRO A 63 16.57 -16.38 2.80
CA PRO A 63 17.44 -16.79 1.69
C PRO A 63 16.80 -17.76 0.69
N TYR A 64 15.84 -18.56 1.14
CA TYR A 64 15.10 -19.53 0.33
C TYR A 64 13.82 -18.97 -0.32
N GLU A 65 13.48 -17.71 -0.04
CA GLU A 65 12.35 -17.00 -0.66
C GLU A 65 12.84 -16.10 -1.78
N LEU A 66 11.93 -15.76 -2.72
CA LEU A 66 12.21 -14.79 -3.78
C LEU A 66 12.59 -13.44 -3.17
N GLN A 67 13.81 -12.97 -3.44
CA GLN A 67 14.31 -11.68 -2.90
C GLN A 67 13.56 -10.47 -3.47
N SER A 68 12.99 -10.61 -4.67
CA SER A 68 12.16 -9.59 -5.32
C SER A 68 10.71 -9.54 -4.81
N ARG A 69 10.30 -10.44 -3.91
CA ARG A 69 8.91 -10.45 -3.43
C ARG A 69 8.56 -9.15 -2.69
N PRO A 70 7.30 -8.69 -2.79
CA PRO A 70 6.83 -7.61 -1.94
C PRO A 70 6.86 -8.04 -0.46
N PRO A 71 7.06 -7.09 0.47
CA PRO A 71 6.97 -7.38 1.90
C PRO A 71 5.56 -7.83 2.28
N PHE A 72 5.44 -8.78 3.19
CA PHE A 72 4.14 -9.21 3.67
C PHE A 72 3.51 -8.14 4.57
N ALA A 73 2.17 -8.11 4.60
CA ALA A 73 1.43 -7.17 5.42
C ALA A 73 1.80 -7.29 6.90
N SER A 74 2.03 -8.51 7.41
CA SER A 74 2.46 -8.74 8.79
C SER A 74 3.84 -8.15 9.09
N GLU A 75 4.80 -8.34 8.18
CA GLU A 75 6.15 -7.78 8.27
C GLU A 75 6.09 -6.25 8.32
N ARG A 76 5.33 -5.65 7.40
CA ARG A 76 5.16 -4.21 7.29
C ARG A 76 4.44 -3.61 8.49
N LEU A 77 3.32 -4.21 8.90
CA LEU A 77 2.53 -3.72 10.04
C LEU A 77 3.32 -3.81 11.33
N ARG A 78 4.05 -4.91 11.55
CA ARG A 78 4.91 -5.05 12.74
C ARG A 78 6.02 -3.99 12.76
N ALA A 79 6.71 -3.77 11.64
CA ALA A 79 7.75 -2.74 11.55
C ALA A 79 7.18 -1.33 11.79
N TYR A 80 6.02 -1.04 11.19
CA TYR A 80 5.34 0.23 11.39
C TYR A 80 4.91 0.43 12.84
N CYS A 81 4.27 -0.56 13.46
CA CYS A 81 3.88 -0.50 14.87
C CYS A 81 5.07 -0.30 15.79
N ALA A 82 6.19 -0.99 15.54
CA ALA A 82 7.41 -0.84 16.32
C ALA A 82 7.97 0.59 16.23
N SER A 83 7.99 1.18 15.03
CA SER A 83 8.47 2.56 14.82
C SER A 83 7.59 3.64 15.50
N ARG A 84 6.28 3.39 15.63
CA ARG A 84 5.31 4.35 16.18
C ARG A 84 4.87 4.05 17.61
N GLY A 85 5.37 2.97 18.20
CA GLY A 85 4.94 2.52 19.53
C GLY A 85 3.47 2.11 19.59
N TYR A 86 2.91 1.58 18.49
CA TYR A 86 1.51 1.16 18.47
C TYR A 86 1.37 -0.22 19.10
N VAL A 87 0.85 -0.24 20.31
CA VAL A 87 0.66 -1.45 21.12
C VAL A 87 -0.80 -1.52 21.57
N ALA A 88 -1.43 -2.67 21.37
CA ALA A 88 -2.77 -2.96 21.84
C ALA A 88 -2.77 -3.20 23.36
N SER A 89 -3.95 -3.22 23.98
CA SER A 89 -4.10 -3.52 25.41
C SER A 89 -3.50 -4.87 25.84
N SER A 90 -3.38 -5.83 24.90
CA SER A 90 -2.75 -7.14 25.13
C SER A 90 -1.22 -7.10 25.15
N GLY A 91 -0.58 -5.95 24.91
CA GLY A 91 0.87 -5.82 24.79
C GLY A 91 1.42 -6.24 23.42
N LEU A 92 0.58 -6.69 22.50
CA LEU A 92 0.96 -7.01 21.12
C LEU A 92 0.87 -5.77 20.22
N PRO A 93 1.60 -5.74 19.08
CA PRO A 93 1.49 -4.65 18.11
C PRO A 93 0.05 -4.44 17.62
N ASP A 94 -0.44 -3.20 17.63
CA ASP A 94 -1.79 -2.88 17.14
C ASP A 94 -1.82 -2.76 15.61
N GLU A 95 -1.89 -3.92 14.96
CA GLU A 95 -1.93 -4.04 13.51
C GLU A 95 -3.18 -3.40 12.89
N THR A 96 -4.29 -3.35 13.62
CA THR A 96 -5.56 -2.81 13.08
C THR A 96 -5.48 -1.29 12.96
N ARG A 97 -4.97 -0.62 13.99
CA ARG A 97 -4.73 0.83 13.96
C ARG A 97 -3.69 1.20 12.91
N ALA A 98 -2.57 0.47 12.86
CA ALA A 98 -1.54 0.68 11.86
C ALA A 98 -2.07 0.52 10.42
N ALA A 99 -2.87 -0.53 10.18
CA ALA A 99 -3.46 -0.79 8.89
C ALA A 99 -4.34 0.36 8.39
N ARG A 100 -5.22 0.88 9.26
CA ARG A 100 -6.08 2.02 8.92
C ARG A 100 -5.25 3.26 8.58
N GLN A 101 -4.22 3.55 9.38
CA GLN A 101 -3.36 4.71 9.12
C GLN A 101 -2.64 4.58 7.79
N ILE A 102 -2.02 3.44 7.51
CA ILE A 102 -1.28 3.25 6.26
C ILE A 102 -2.19 3.33 5.03
N LEU A 103 -3.42 2.81 5.12
CA LEU A 103 -4.38 2.92 4.03
C LEU A 103 -4.87 4.36 3.82
N LYS A 104 -5.05 5.14 4.89
CA LYS A 104 -5.37 6.58 4.79
C LYS A 104 -4.22 7.33 4.14
N ASP A 105 -3.00 7.12 4.62
CA ASP A 105 -1.78 7.72 4.04
C ASP A 105 -1.59 7.34 2.55
N TYR A 106 -2.00 6.13 2.16
CA TYR A 106 -1.97 5.69 0.76
C TYR A 106 -3.00 6.42 -0.11
N LEU A 107 -4.22 6.65 0.39
CA LEU A 107 -5.26 7.42 -0.32
C LEU A 107 -4.95 8.91 -0.38
N ASP A 108 -4.35 9.45 0.68
CA ASP A 108 -3.95 10.86 0.76
C ASP A 108 -2.73 11.18 -0.13
N GLY A 109 -2.13 10.16 -0.76
CA GLY A 109 -1.00 10.31 -1.68
C GLY A 109 0.36 10.46 -0.99
N LYS A 110 0.45 10.24 0.33
CA LYS A 110 1.73 10.26 1.06
C LYS A 110 2.65 9.14 0.62
N VAL A 111 2.09 7.99 0.25
CA VAL A 111 2.82 6.89 -0.39
C VAL A 111 2.59 7.00 -1.90
N PRO A 112 3.59 7.43 -2.70
CA PRO A 112 3.40 7.62 -4.13
C PRO A 112 3.22 6.28 -4.84
N HIS A 113 2.24 6.23 -5.75
CA HIS A 113 1.95 5.07 -6.59
C HIS A 113 1.31 5.53 -7.90
N TYR A 114 1.62 4.83 -8.99
CA TYR A 114 0.97 4.97 -10.28
C TYR A 114 0.74 3.59 -10.89
N GLN A 115 -0.24 3.50 -11.78
CA GLN A 115 -0.50 2.28 -12.54
C GLN A 115 -0.19 2.52 -14.01
N MET A 116 0.54 1.59 -14.63
CA MET A 116 0.80 1.62 -16.06
C MET A 116 -0.50 1.51 -16.87
N PRO A 117 -0.57 2.12 -18.07
CA PRO A 117 -1.65 1.88 -19.01
C PRO A 117 -1.78 0.38 -19.33
N PRO A 118 -3.01 -0.12 -19.57
CA PRO A 118 -3.21 -1.52 -19.92
C PRO A 118 -2.47 -1.86 -21.23
N GLY A 119 -1.72 -2.96 -21.22
CA GLY A 119 -0.95 -3.43 -22.38
C GLY A 119 0.50 -2.95 -22.44
N MET A 120 0.95 -2.12 -21.51
CA MET A 120 2.37 -1.79 -21.34
C MET A 120 2.96 -2.60 -20.18
N SER A 121 4.11 -3.23 -20.40
CA SER A 121 4.85 -3.95 -19.34
C SER A 121 5.76 -3.01 -18.56
N GLU A 122 5.95 -3.29 -17.27
CA GLU A 122 6.84 -2.59 -16.34
C GLU A 122 8.31 -2.55 -16.82
N GLU A 123 8.69 -3.47 -17.72
CA GLU A 123 10.02 -3.55 -18.33
C GLU A 123 10.36 -2.33 -19.19
N ALA A 124 9.35 -1.65 -19.76
CA ALA A 124 9.55 -0.48 -20.62
C ALA A 124 9.99 0.78 -19.84
N ASP A 125 9.78 0.81 -18.52
CA ASP A 125 10.02 2.00 -17.67
C ASP A 125 11.35 1.93 -16.89
N SER A 126 11.85 0.72 -16.65
CA SER A 126 13.14 0.51 -15.98
C SER A 126 14.32 1.17 -16.71
N GLY A 127 14.17 1.43 -18.03
CA GLY A 127 15.14 2.13 -18.88
C GLY A 127 15.01 3.66 -18.93
N ARG A 128 13.99 4.27 -18.30
CA ARG A 128 13.82 5.74 -18.26
C ARG A 128 14.27 6.38 -16.96
N ILE A 129 14.16 5.67 -15.83
CA ILE A 129 14.58 6.21 -14.53
C ILE A 129 16.10 6.48 -14.49
N SER A 130 16.90 5.73 -15.26
CA SER A 130 18.34 5.95 -15.42
C SER A 130 18.72 7.15 -16.31
N ARG A 131 17.77 7.82 -16.99
CA ARG A 131 18.04 9.00 -17.84
C ARG A 131 17.66 10.33 -17.22
N THR A 132 16.89 10.36 -16.14
CA THR A 132 16.42 11.63 -15.52
C THR A 132 17.32 12.10 -14.36
N GLN A 133 18.40 11.38 -14.04
CA GLN A 133 19.52 11.87 -13.22
C GLN A 133 20.73 12.18 -14.11
N LEU A 134 20.59 13.13 -15.03
CA LEU A 134 21.72 13.77 -15.72
C LEU A 134 21.24 15.05 -16.40
N VAL A 135 20.73 16.00 -15.62
CA VAL A 135 20.83 17.45 -15.88
C VAL A 135 20.95 18.16 -14.54
#